data_AF-A0A837JB92-F1
#
_entry.id   AF-A0A837JB92-F1
#
_cell.length_a   1.000
_cell.length_b   1.000
_cell.length_c   1.000
_cell.angle_alpha   90.00
_cell.angle_beta   90.00
_cell.angle_gamma   90.00
#
_symmetry.space_group_name_H-M   'P 1'
#
loop_
_entity.id
_entity.type
_entity.pdbx_description
1 polymer ?
#
loop_
_entity_poly.entity_id
_entity_poly.type
_entity_poly.pdbx_seq_one_letter_code
_entity_poly.pdbx_strand_id
1 'polypeptide(L)'
;MNGKLIFKMIDDYILGKFDIKKLDNYFQFKNKIEDFDEDLFNKFVNTYKYARTQTNAWDENDITNSLIKDIMTALNNHSNLSFNVFKSKGTYETSFGDIAFIVRFNYKTGKSFEGYGFIEAKRDYPNNNYKFRELKQDQIDRFLQNTTSSFYCFYSHHAFFPIIKTDYLSKHLSNIGLSNIKDLDYKLLTNTIHPITFQHQYNRFINGYDLDYGENPKSIAYGFNQDFLPKTIFVVNQFESGMTPTPTPTPNEQMYKKINLDDLIKNNNDIDDDIGYEPPNPSVF
;
A
#
# COMPACT_ATOMS: atom_id res chain seq x y z
N MET A 1 7.00 -21.66 18.21
CA MET A 1 8.42 -22.09 18.07
C MET A 1 9.09 -21.67 16.75
N ASN A 2 8.37 -21.13 15.75
CA ASN A 2 8.93 -20.81 14.43
C ASN A 2 9.59 -19.42 14.29
N GLY A 3 9.28 -18.45 15.15
CA GLY A 3 9.95 -17.14 15.13
C GLY A 3 11.43 -17.20 15.50
N LYS A 4 11.82 -18.10 16.41
CA LYS A 4 13.22 -18.29 16.82
C LYS A 4 14.12 -18.78 15.68
N LEU A 5 13.57 -19.48 14.68
CA LEU A 5 14.36 -19.98 13.56
C LEU A 5 14.70 -18.84 12.58
N ILE A 6 13.75 -17.93 12.32
CA ILE A 6 13.95 -16.78 11.44
C ILE A 6 14.95 -15.79 12.06
N PHE A 7 14.81 -15.48 13.35
CA PHE A 7 15.78 -14.62 14.04
C PHE A 7 17.18 -15.24 14.09
N LYS A 8 17.29 -16.55 14.37
CA LYS A 8 18.57 -17.25 14.32
C LYS A 8 19.23 -17.22 12.93
N MET A 9 18.44 -17.30 11.85
CA MET A 9 18.95 -17.22 10.48
C MET A 9 19.44 -15.81 10.11
N ILE A 10 18.80 -14.76 10.63
CA ILE A 10 19.24 -13.36 10.47
C ILE A 10 20.51 -13.11 11.31
N ASP A 11 20.57 -13.61 12.55
CA ASP A 11 21.74 -13.48 13.42
C ASP A 11 22.95 -14.24 12.85
N ASP A 12 22.75 -15.47 12.35
CA ASP A 12 23.81 -16.25 11.72
C ASP A 12 24.30 -15.63 10.39
N TYR A 13 23.45 -14.87 9.68
CA TYR A 13 23.81 -14.08 8.49
C TYR A 13 24.68 -12.87 8.86
N ILE A 14 24.30 -12.10 9.90
CA ILE A 14 25.08 -10.98 10.42
C ILE A 14 26.45 -11.44 10.93
N LEU A 15 26.52 -12.66 11.47
CA LEU A 15 27.75 -13.28 11.99
C LEU A 15 28.60 -14.00 10.92
N GLY A 16 28.22 -13.95 9.63
CA GLY A 16 28.97 -14.56 8.53
C GLY A 16 28.99 -16.09 8.54
N LYS A 17 28.06 -16.72 9.27
CA LYS A 17 27.96 -18.19 9.42
C LYS A 17 26.91 -18.83 8.53
N PHE A 18 26.16 -18.02 7.78
CA PHE A 18 25.10 -18.48 6.88
C PHE A 18 25.52 -18.35 5.42
N ASP A 19 25.36 -19.43 4.65
CA ASP A 19 25.69 -19.46 3.22
C ASP A 19 24.66 -18.64 2.43
N ILE A 20 25.09 -17.48 1.93
CA ILE A 20 24.27 -16.54 1.13
C ILE A 20 23.60 -17.25 -0.05
N LYS A 21 24.25 -18.26 -0.65
CA LYS A 21 23.67 -19.02 -1.78
C LYS A 21 22.45 -19.83 -1.37
N LYS A 22 22.33 -20.23 -0.10
CA LYS A 22 21.13 -20.91 0.43
C LYS A 22 19.99 -19.94 0.71
N LEU A 23 20.31 -18.71 1.16
CA LEU A 23 19.33 -17.65 1.32
C LEU A 23 18.80 -17.22 -0.04
N ASP A 24 19.68 -17.04 -1.03
CA ASP A 24 19.31 -16.76 -2.42
C ASP A 24 18.46 -17.87 -3.02
N ASN A 25 18.68 -19.16 -2.67
CA ASN A 25 17.80 -20.24 -3.11
C ASN A 25 16.45 -20.27 -2.38
N TYR A 26 16.37 -19.73 -1.15
CA TYR A 26 15.13 -19.66 -0.36
C TYR A 26 14.27 -18.44 -0.74
N PHE A 27 14.92 -17.33 -1.07
CA PHE A 27 14.35 -16.09 -1.62
C PHE A 27 14.36 -16.06 -3.15
N GLN A 28 14.83 -17.11 -3.82
CA GLN A 28 14.58 -17.36 -5.24
C GLN A 28 13.09 -17.66 -5.41
N PHE A 29 12.28 -16.61 -5.29
CA PHE A 29 11.21 -16.38 -6.26
C PHE A 29 11.92 -16.27 -7.60
N LYS A 30 12.21 -17.43 -8.21
CA LYS A 30 12.93 -17.57 -9.48
C LYS A 30 12.18 -16.92 -10.65
N ASN A 31 11.01 -16.36 -10.37
CA ASN A 31 10.31 -15.37 -11.16
C ASN A 31 10.09 -14.16 -10.23
N LYS A 32 10.97 -13.15 -10.27
CA LYS A 32 10.55 -11.80 -9.87
C LYS A 32 9.26 -11.54 -10.63
N ILE A 33 8.20 -11.10 -9.95
CA ILE A 33 7.06 -10.56 -10.68
C ILE A 33 7.64 -9.38 -11.45
N GLU A 34 7.72 -9.51 -12.78
CA GLU A 34 8.16 -8.44 -13.66
C GLU A 34 7.38 -7.19 -13.27
N ASP A 35 8.11 -6.07 -13.21
CA ASP A 35 7.66 -4.80 -12.63
C ASP A 35 6.20 -4.51 -12.96
N PHE A 36 5.41 -4.11 -11.95
CA PHE A 36 4.08 -3.53 -12.14
C PHE A 36 4.01 -2.77 -13.47
N ASP A 37 3.17 -3.25 -14.37
CA ASP A 37 3.11 -2.81 -15.76
C ASP A 37 3.16 -1.27 -15.88
N GLU A 38 4.12 -0.75 -16.62
CA GLU A 38 4.31 0.69 -16.83
C GLU A 38 3.05 1.33 -17.44
N ASP A 39 2.32 0.60 -18.28
CA ASP A 39 1.04 1.03 -18.85
C ASP A 39 -0.03 1.20 -17.78
N LEU A 40 -0.01 0.37 -16.74
CA LEU A 40 -0.96 0.48 -15.66
C LEU A 40 -0.64 1.62 -14.70
N PHE A 41 0.65 1.87 -14.43
CA PHE A 41 1.05 3.07 -13.69
C PHE A 41 0.64 4.34 -14.45
N ASN A 42 0.83 4.36 -15.78
CA ASN A 42 0.40 5.46 -16.62
C ASN A 42 -1.13 5.65 -16.60
N LYS A 43 -1.90 4.55 -16.61
CA LYS A 43 -3.37 4.59 -16.42
C LYS A 43 -3.73 5.17 -15.05
N PHE A 44 -3.09 4.70 -13.98
CA PHE A 44 -3.31 5.21 -12.62
C PHE A 44 -3.01 6.71 -12.52
N VAL A 45 -1.88 7.17 -13.05
CA VAL A 45 -1.53 8.59 -13.10
C VAL A 45 -2.56 9.40 -13.90
N ASN A 46 -3.10 8.85 -14.99
CA ASN A 46 -4.11 9.54 -15.81
C ASN A 46 -5.49 9.59 -15.14
N THR A 47 -5.96 8.52 -14.52
CA THR A 47 -7.18 8.48 -13.68
C THR A 47 -7.12 9.57 -12.61
N TYR A 48 -5.94 9.76 -12.02
CA TYR A 48 -5.75 10.73 -10.96
C TYR A 48 -5.60 12.17 -11.44
N LYS A 49 -4.96 12.38 -12.59
CA LYS A 49 -4.99 13.70 -13.28
C LYS A 49 -6.42 14.10 -13.59
N TYR A 50 -7.31 13.15 -13.90
CA TYR A 50 -8.73 13.42 -14.13
C TYR A 50 -9.48 13.77 -12.83
N ALA A 51 -9.34 12.97 -11.76
CA ALA A 51 -9.93 13.28 -10.45
C ALA A 51 -9.51 14.67 -9.93
N ARG A 52 -8.29 15.11 -10.24
CA ARG A 52 -7.75 16.45 -9.93
C ARG A 52 -8.53 17.60 -10.58
N THR A 53 -9.21 17.39 -11.71
CA THR A 53 -9.96 18.46 -12.41
C THR A 53 -11.35 18.71 -11.81
N GLN A 54 -11.83 17.79 -10.97
CA GLN A 54 -13.12 17.93 -10.30
C GLN A 54 -12.89 18.25 -8.81
N THR A 55 -13.19 19.48 -8.38
CA THR A 55 -12.95 19.95 -6.99
C THR A 55 -13.66 19.11 -5.92
N ASN A 56 -14.75 18.44 -6.28
CA ASN A 56 -15.49 17.54 -5.38
C ASN A 56 -14.85 16.14 -5.28
N ALA A 57 -13.91 15.78 -6.16
CA ALA A 57 -13.28 14.47 -6.21
C ALA A 57 -11.93 14.41 -5.47
N TRP A 58 -11.45 15.51 -4.89
CA TRP A 58 -10.24 15.54 -4.06
C TRP A 58 -10.52 15.09 -2.61
N ASP A 59 -11.12 13.90 -2.47
CA ASP A 59 -11.35 13.21 -1.20
C ASP A 59 -10.39 12.03 -1.04
N GLU A 60 -9.86 11.85 0.17
CA GLU A 60 -8.86 10.80 0.48
C GLU A 60 -9.41 9.39 0.26
N ASN A 61 -10.69 9.15 0.56
CA ASN A 61 -11.29 7.83 0.41
C ASN A 61 -11.57 7.51 -1.07
N ASP A 62 -12.06 8.47 -1.85
CA ASP A 62 -12.35 8.29 -3.28
C ASP A 62 -11.07 8.01 -4.08
N ILE A 63 -10.04 8.77 -3.75
CA ILE A 63 -8.67 8.55 -4.19
C ILE A 63 -8.20 7.13 -3.84
N THR A 64 -8.37 6.71 -2.58
CA THR A 64 -7.91 5.40 -2.10
C THR A 64 -8.64 4.27 -2.83
N ASN A 65 -9.95 4.42 -3.04
CA ASN A 65 -10.77 3.46 -3.80
C ASN A 65 -10.32 3.36 -5.26
N SER A 66 -9.95 4.47 -5.89
CA SER A 66 -9.43 4.50 -7.25
C SER A 66 -8.07 3.79 -7.35
N LEU A 67 -7.17 4.04 -6.40
CA LEU A 67 -5.91 3.31 -6.29
C LEU A 67 -6.14 1.80 -6.12
N ILE A 68 -7.08 1.41 -5.25
CA ILE A 68 -7.44 0.00 -5.04
C ILE A 68 -7.94 -0.64 -6.33
N LYS A 69 -8.85 0.02 -7.05
CA LYS A 69 -9.36 -0.45 -8.36
C LYS A 69 -8.22 -0.71 -9.34
N ASP A 70 -7.25 0.19 -9.42
CA ASP A 70 -6.13 0.07 -10.35
C ASP A 70 -5.17 -1.06 -9.95
N ILE A 71 -4.88 -1.25 -8.65
CA ILE A 71 -4.12 -2.40 -8.15
C ILE A 71 -4.83 -3.73 -8.47
N MET A 72 -6.14 -3.79 -8.24
CA MET A 72 -6.93 -5.00 -8.55
C MET A 72 -6.89 -5.31 -10.05
N THR A 73 -6.95 -4.27 -10.88
CA THR A 73 -6.83 -4.41 -12.34
C THR A 73 -5.43 -4.90 -12.73
N ALA A 74 -4.37 -4.43 -12.07
CA ALA A 74 -2.99 -4.92 -12.24
C ALA A 74 -2.90 -6.42 -12.04
N LEU A 75 -3.37 -6.84 -10.88
CA LEU A 75 -3.14 -8.17 -10.38
C LEU A 75 -3.89 -9.23 -11.17
N ASN A 76 -5.04 -8.86 -11.75
CA ASN A 76 -5.81 -9.75 -12.61
C ASN A 76 -5.00 -10.27 -13.82
N ASN A 77 -3.92 -9.59 -14.21
CA ASN A 77 -3.09 -9.99 -15.34
C ASN A 77 -1.95 -10.96 -14.94
N HIS A 78 -1.72 -11.22 -13.65
CA HIS A 78 -0.61 -12.06 -13.19
C HIS A 78 -1.06 -13.49 -12.88
N SER A 79 -0.62 -14.45 -13.71
CA SER A 79 -1.06 -15.86 -13.64
C SER A 79 -0.64 -16.62 -12.38
N ASN A 80 0.42 -16.18 -11.70
CA ASN A 80 0.94 -16.78 -10.47
C ASN A 80 0.41 -16.10 -9.20
N LEU A 81 -0.49 -15.13 -9.33
CA LEU A 81 -1.08 -14.38 -8.23
C LEU A 81 -2.57 -14.66 -8.15
N SER A 82 -3.10 -14.68 -6.93
CA SER A 82 -4.52 -14.42 -6.70
C SER A 82 -4.65 -13.37 -5.61
N PHE A 83 -5.74 -12.61 -5.61
CA PHE A 83 -5.94 -11.60 -4.58
C PHE A 83 -7.39 -11.49 -4.15
N ASN A 84 -7.57 -10.95 -2.95
CA ASN A 84 -8.87 -10.54 -2.43
C ASN A 84 -8.72 -9.18 -1.75
N VAL A 85 -9.71 -8.31 -1.90
CA VAL A 85 -9.74 -7.02 -1.22
C VAL A 85 -10.96 -6.97 -0.30
N PHE A 86 -10.78 -6.40 0.88
CA PHE A 86 -11.82 -6.30 1.89
C PHE A 86 -11.89 -4.88 2.45
N LYS A 87 -13.10 -4.40 2.74
CA LYS A 87 -13.37 -3.11 3.38
C LYS A 87 -13.93 -3.32 4.78
N SER A 88 -13.51 -2.53 5.76
CA SER A 88 -14.04 -2.58 7.13
C SER A 88 -15.54 -2.23 7.17
N LYS A 89 -16.26 -2.85 8.10
CA LYS A 89 -17.69 -2.61 8.34
C LYS A 89 -17.87 -1.60 9.47
N GLY A 90 -18.17 -0.34 9.14
CA GLY A 90 -18.48 0.70 10.14
C GLY A 90 -17.36 1.72 10.35
N THR A 91 -17.47 2.51 11.41
CA THR A 91 -16.58 3.63 11.74
C THR A 91 -15.65 3.25 12.89
N TYR A 92 -14.67 2.39 12.60
CA TYR A 92 -13.61 2.07 13.56
C TYR A 92 -12.55 3.19 13.56
N GLU A 93 -11.95 3.47 14.73
CA GLU A 93 -10.82 4.39 14.82
C GLU A 93 -9.59 3.80 14.12
N THR A 94 -8.94 4.59 13.28
CA THR A 94 -7.78 4.13 12.50
C THR A 94 -6.49 4.40 13.25
N SER A 95 -5.80 3.33 13.67
CA SER A 95 -4.44 3.45 14.21
C SER A 95 -3.38 2.72 13.37
N PHE A 96 -3.76 2.05 12.29
CA PHE A 96 -2.87 1.16 11.55
C PHE A 96 -2.94 1.27 10.02
N GLY A 97 -3.32 2.43 9.51
CA GLY A 97 -3.29 2.69 8.07
C GLY A 97 -4.68 2.60 7.46
N ASP A 98 -4.83 3.26 6.33
CA ASP A 98 -5.99 3.13 5.47
C ASP A 98 -5.97 1.80 4.70
N ILE A 99 -4.77 1.25 4.43
CA ILE A 99 -4.59 0.01 3.66
C ILE A 99 -3.63 -0.92 4.38
N ALA A 100 -4.04 -2.17 4.60
CA ALA A 100 -3.17 -3.27 5.02
C ALA A 100 -2.94 -4.25 3.86
N PHE A 101 -1.70 -4.61 3.59
CA PHE A 101 -1.30 -5.66 2.67
C PHE A 101 -0.99 -6.94 3.45
N ILE A 102 -1.61 -8.04 3.07
CA ILE A 102 -1.28 -9.39 3.53
C ILE A 102 -0.74 -10.14 2.32
N VAL A 103 0.56 -10.43 2.30
CA VAL A 103 1.19 -11.15 1.20
C VAL A 103 1.51 -12.56 1.66
N ARG A 104 0.83 -13.55 1.07
CA ARG A 104 1.00 -14.96 1.37
C ARG A 104 1.77 -15.64 0.26
N PHE A 105 2.86 -16.30 0.62
CA PHE A 105 3.67 -17.08 -0.30
C PHE A 105 3.34 -18.56 -0.12
N ASN A 106 2.93 -19.22 -1.19
CA ASN A 106 2.46 -20.60 -1.18
C ASN A 106 3.44 -21.49 -1.96
N TYR A 107 3.93 -22.53 -1.31
CA TYR A 107 4.90 -23.47 -1.88
C TYR A 107 4.25 -24.79 -2.26
N LYS A 108 4.84 -25.50 -3.24
CA LYS A 108 4.40 -26.84 -3.67
C LYS A 108 4.39 -27.87 -2.55
N THR A 109 5.23 -27.64 -1.54
CA THR A 109 5.31 -28.48 -0.33
C THR A 109 4.06 -28.38 0.56
N GLY A 110 3.12 -27.48 0.24
CA GLY A 110 1.95 -27.16 1.08
C GLY A 110 2.27 -26.18 2.22
N LYS A 111 3.54 -25.76 2.37
CA LYS A 111 3.92 -24.71 3.32
C LYS A 111 3.52 -23.34 2.78
N SER A 112 3.15 -22.46 3.70
CA SER A 112 2.96 -21.04 3.41
C SER A 112 3.54 -20.17 4.52
N PHE A 113 3.88 -18.93 4.18
CA PHE A 113 4.16 -17.88 5.15
C PHE A 113 3.54 -16.56 4.68
N GLU A 114 3.29 -15.66 5.63
CA GLU A 114 2.59 -14.41 5.42
C GLU A 114 3.44 -13.25 5.92
N GLY A 115 3.52 -12.19 5.13
CA GLY A 115 4.06 -10.90 5.54
C GLY A 115 2.99 -9.82 5.46
N TYR A 116 3.15 -8.79 6.30
CA TYR A 116 2.17 -7.74 6.52
C TYR A 116 2.79 -6.36 6.28
N GLY A 117 2.15 -5.52 5.47
CA GLY A 117 2.55 -4.13 5.22
C GLY A 117 1.38 -3.18 5.45
N PHE A 118 1.64 -1.97 5.94
CA PHE A 118 0.59 -0.99 6.26
C PHE A 118 0.86 0.34 5.58
N ILE A 119 -0.18 0.98 5.06
CA ILE A 119 -0.11 2.29 4.41
C ILE A 119 -1.16 3.21 5.03
N GLU A 120 -0.71 4.35 5.56
CA GLU A 120 -1.54 5.51 5.86
C GLU A 120 -1.54 6.44 4.66
N ALA A 121 -2.72 6.78 4.16
CA ALA A 121 -2.91 7.78 3.13
C ALA A 121 -3.00 9.17 3.77
N LYS A 122 -2.38 10.17 3.15
CA LYS A 122 -2.56 11.58 3.53
C LYS A 122 -2.64 12.46 2.30
N ARG A 123 -3.77 13.12 2.11
CA ARG A 123 -3.91 14.10 1.01
C ARG A 123 -3.39 15.49 1.36
N ASP A 124 -2.95 16.22 0.34
CA ASP A 124 -2.64 17.62 0.45
C ASP A 124 -3.89 18.52 0.34
N TYR A 125 -3.75 19.74 0.85
CA TYR A 125 -4.73 20.81 0.84
C TYR A 125 -4.07 22.06 0.26
N PRO A 126 -4.01 22.22 -1.08
CA PRO A 126 -3.18 23.23 -1.73
C PRO A 126 -3.59 24.67 -1.37
N ASN A 127 -4.88 24.90 -1.14
CA ASN A 127 -5.44 26.21 -0.74
C ASN A 127 -5.34 26.49 0.77
N ASN A 128 -4.69 25.60 1.54
CA ASN A 128 -4.52 25.75 2.97
C ASN A 128 -3.09 26.17 3.31
N ASN A 129 -2.93 26.81 4.48
CA ASN A 129 -1.61 27.15 5.04
C ASN A 129 -0.84 25.87 5.42
N TYR A 130 -1.56 24.82 5.84
CA TYR A 130 -1.00 23.51 6.16
C TYR A 130 -1.27 22.55 5.00
N LYS A 131 -0.22 22.12 4.29
CA LYS A 131 -0.39 21.29 3.08
C LYS A 131 -0.85 19.88 3.43
N PHE A 132 -0.18 19.18 4.35
CA PHE A 132 -0.66 17.90 4.90
C PHE A 132 -1.24 18.08 6.31
N ARG A 133 -2.30 18.88 6.43
CA ARG A 133 -2.88 19.30 7.73
C ARG A 133 -3.36 18.15 8.63
N GLU A 134 -3.70 17.01 8.04
CA GLU A 134 -4.19 15.82 8.74
C GLU A 134 -3.05 14.89 9.18
N LEU A 135 -1.80 15.21 8.86
CA LEU A 135 -0.64 14.50 9.39
C LEU A 135 -0.50 14.79 10.90
N LYS A 136 -0.35 13.73 11.71
CA LYS A 136 -0.31 13.80 13.18
C LYS A 136 0.87 13.01 13.73
N GLN A 137 1.59 13.61 14.68
CA GLN A 137 2.79 12.99 15.28
C GLN A 137 2.40 11.74 16.04
N ASP A 138 1.31 11.81 16.82
CA ASP A 138 0.82 10.66 17.59
C ASP A 138 0.47 9.46 16.69
N GLN A 139 0.05 9.68 15.44
CA GLN A 139 -0.16 8.57 14.48
C GLN A 139 1.18 7.96 14.04
N ILE A 140 2.18 8.78 13.75
CA ILE A 140 3.54 8.32 13.40
C ILE A 140 4.10 7.47 14.54
N ASP A 141 4.01 7.96 15.78
CA ASP A 141 4.53 7.27 16.96
C ASP A 141 3.78 5.94 17.20
N ARG A 142 2.45 5.95 17.04
CA ARG A 142 1.64 4.73 17.12
C ARG A 142 1.98 3.70 16.06
N PHE A 143 2.39 4.10 14.85
CA PHE A 143 2.86 3.15 13.84
C PHE A 143 4.20 2.52 14.25
N LEU A 144 5.15 3.34 14.67
CA LEU A 144 6.51 2.91 15.01
C LEU A 144 6.57 1.94 16.20
N GLN A 145 5.61 2.02 17.12
CA GLN A 145 5.53 1.14 18.30
C GLN A 145 5.12 -0.31 17.96
N ASN A 146 4.65 -0.55 16.75
CA ASN A 146 3.50 -1.43 16.58
C ASN A 146 3.68 -2.31 15.33
N THR A 147 4.34 -1.75 14.30
CA THR A 147 4.94 -2.52 13.20
C THR A 147 6.22 -1.85 12.72
N THR A 148 7.12 -2.66 12.17
CA THR A 148 8.32 -2.18 11.46
C THR A 148 8.05 -1.89 9.97
N SER A 149 6.87 -2.27 9.47
CA SER A 149 6.49 -2.16 8.06
C SER A 149 5.24 -1.30 7.85
N SER A 150 5.34 -0.05 8.28
CA SER A 150 4.34 0.98 8.01
C SER A 150 4.90 2.08 7.09
N PHE A 151 4.01 2.62 6.27
CA PHE A 151 4.33 3.61 5.25
C PHE A 151 3.29 4.73 5.24
N TYR A 152 3.72 5.92 4.84
CA TYR A 152 2.84 7.02 4.46
C TYR A 152 2.82 7.15 2.94
N CYS A 153 1.63 7.13 2.35
CA CYS A 153 1.41 7.48 0.95
C CYS A 153 0.76 8.87 0.89
N PHE A 154 1.47 9.81 0.30
CA PHE A 154 1.01 11.19 0.20
C PHE A 154 0.28 11.40 -1.12
N TYR A 155 -1.00 11.72 -1.04
CA TYR A 155 -1.79 12.11 -2.19
C TYR A 155 -1.61 13.59 -2.42
N SER A 156 -1.01 13.95 -3.54
CA SER A 156 -0.76 15.34 -3.85
C SER A 156 -1.37 15.70 -5.19
N HIS A 157 -1.75 16.97 -5.35
CA HIS A 157 -2.16 17.49 -6.65
C HIS A 157 -1.03 17.37 -7.70
N HIS A 158 0.20 17.09 -7.28
CA HIS A 158 1.30 16.72 -8.17
C HIS A 158 1.18 15.25 -8.62
N ALA A 159 1.48 14.94 -9.89
CA ALA A 159 1.14 13.65 -10.55
C ALA A 159 1.83 12.37 -9.99
N PHE A 160 2.61 12.50 -8.93
CA PHE A 160 3.38 11.42 -8.31
C PHE A 160 2.80 11.12 -6.92
N PHE A 161 2.78 9.83 -6.56
CA PHE A 161 2.36 9.36 -5.24
C PHE A 161 3.59 8.98 -4.42
N PRO A 162 4.17 9.94 -3.69
CA PRO A 162 5.26 9.65 -2.79
C PRO A 162 4.79 8.66 -1.73
N ILE A 163 5.49 7.54 -1.66
CA ILE A 163 5.39 6.63 -0.53
C ILE A 163 6.72 6.59 0.22
N ILE A 164 6.62 6.58 1.53
CA ILE A 164 7.76 6.66 2.42
C ILE A 164 7.56 5.79 3.65
N LYS A 165 8.62 5.10 4.06
CA LYS A 165 8.59 4.31 5.28
C LYS A 165 8.49 5.22 6.51
N THR A 166 7.65 4.86 7.48
CA THR A 166 7.34 5.73 8.63
C THR A 166 8.57 6.04 9.49
N ASP A 167 9.47 5.08 9.69
CA ASP A 167 10.71 5.29 10.46
C ASP A 167 11.64 6.30 9.78
N TYR A 168 11.73 6.22 8.47
CA TYR A 168 12.52 7.12 7.65
C TYR A 168 11.90 8.52 7.59
N LEU A 169 10.57 8.61 7.44
CA LEU A 169 9.83 9.88 7.55
C LEU A 169 10.07 10.55 8.91
N SER A 170 9.86 9.83 10.01
CA SER A 170 10.00 10.35 11.37
C SER A 170 11.41 10.91 11.63
N LYS A 171 12.45 10.19 11.20
CA LYS A 171 13.85 10.65 11.27
C LYS A 171 14.06 11.95 10.49
N HIS A 172 13.54 12.04 9.27
CA HIS A 172 13.72 13.24 8.44
C HIS A 172 12.93 14.43 8.96
N LEU A 173 11.69 14.23 9.41
CA LEU A 173 10.88 15.29 10.03
C LEU A 173 11.59 15.91 11.25
N SER A 174 12.28 15.08 12.04
CA SER A 174 13.08 15.55 13.17
C SER A 174 14.28 16.41 12.75
N ASN A 175 14.86 16.14 11.57
CA ASN A 175 16.07 16.81 11.07
C ASN A 175 15.79 18.14 10.35
N ILE A 176 14.63 18.27 9.70
CA ILE A 176 14.31 19.46 8.88
C ILE A 176 13.86 20.67 9.70
N GLY A 177 13.79 20.55 11.03
CA GLY A 177 13.47 21.68 11.93
C GLY A 177 12.09 22.29 11.70
N LEU A 178 11.14 21.52 11.14
CA LEU A 178 9.77 21.99 10.98
C LEU A 178 9.15 22.29 12.35
N SER A 179 8.60 23.49 12.52
CA SER A 179 7.84 23.87 13.71
C SER A 179 6.58 23.03 13.88
N ASN A 180 5.99 22.57 12.77
CA ASN A 180 4.82 21.72 12.77
C ASN A 180 4.92 20.74 11.60
N ILE A 181 4.75 19.44 11.86
CA ILE A 181 4.80 18.41 10.81
C ILE A 181 3.73 18.62 9.73
N LYS A 182 2.66 19.36 10.03
CA LYS A 182 1.59 19.72 9.10
C LYS A 182 2.04 20.71 8.01
N ASP A 183 3.17 21.39 8.25
CA ASP A 183 3.81 22.30 7.30
C ASP A 183 4.61 21.55 6.23
N LEU A 184 4.75 20.22 6.36
CA LEU A 184 5.32 19.39 5.31
C LEU A 184 4.56 19.67 4.01
N ASP A 185 5.30 19.98 2.95
CA ASP A 185 4.76 20.19 1.61
C ASP A 185 5.39 19.22 0.62
N TYR A 186 4.85 19.21 -0.60
CA TYR A 186 5.32 18.34 -1.65
C TYR A 186 6.79 18.62 -2.04
N LYS A 187 7.24 19.87 -2.00
CA LYS A 187 8.63 20.22 -2.36
C LYS A 187 9.63 19.69 -1.33
N LEU A 188 9.32 19.83 -0.04
CA LEU A 188 10.12 19.25 1.04
C LEU A 188 10.14 17.73 0.95
N LEU A 189 8.99 17.10 0.69
CA LEU A 189 8.92 15.66 0.43
C LEU A 189 9.88 15.25 -0.70
N THR A 190 9.76 15.85 -1.89
CA THR A 190 10.54 15.39 -3.05
C THR A 190 12.01 15.79 -3.00
N ASN A 191 12.32 16.98 -2.51
CA ASN A 191 13.67 17.55 -2.61
C ASN A 191 14.56 17.25 -1.42
N THR A 192 13.98 16.90 -0.27
CA THR A 192 14.74 16.67 0.97
C THR A 192 14.59 15.23 1.44
N ILE A 193 13.39 14.68 1.34
CA ILE A 193 13.11 13.37 1.93
C ILE A 193 13.31 12.24 0.91
N HIS A 194 13.17 12.52 -0.39
CA HIS A 194 13.41 11.58 -1.50
C HIS A 194 12.58 10.27 -1.40
N PRO A 195 11.25 10.36 -1.41
CA PRO A 195 10.35 9.21 -1.42
C PRO A 195 10.43 8.42 -2.73
N ILE A 196 9.92 7.19 -2.70
CA ILE A 196 9.75 6.35 -3.90
C ILE A 196 8.30 6.44 -4.42
N THR A 197 8.03 5.87 -5.59
CA THR A 197 6.65 5.75 -6.11
C THR A 197 5.88 4.68 -5.34
N PHE A 198 4.55 4.86 -5.21
CA PHE A 198 3.65 3.79 -4.75
C PHE A 198 3.90 2.47 -5.50
N GLN A 199 4.03 2.51 -6.82
CA GLN A 199 4.30 1.37 -7.68
C GLN A 199 5.54 0.58 -7.23
N HIS A 200 6.64 1.29 -6.96
CA HIS A 200 7.88 0.66 -6.53
C HIS A 200 7.70 -0.04 -5.17
N GLN A 201 7.03 0.61 -4.21
CA GLN A 201 6.77 0.01 -2.90
C GLN A 201 5.82 -1.19 -2.99
N TYR A 202 4.80 -1.10 -3.84
CA TYR A 202 3.89 -2.20 -4.09
C TYR A 202 4.63 -3.43 -4.65
N ASN A 203 5.51 -3.22 -5.64
CA ASN A 203 6.38 -4.28 -6.17
C ASN A 203 7.26 -4.90 -5.08
N ARG A 204 7.76 -4.08 -4.15
CA ARG A 204 8.52 -4.56 -3.00
C ARG A 204 7.67 -5.47 -2.12
N PHE A 205 6.46 -5.05 -1.75
CA PHE A 205 5.54 -5.88 -0.94
C PHE A 205 5.25 -7.24 -1.58
N ILE A 206 4.81 -7.29 -2.84
CA ILE A 206 4.42 -8.55 -3.49
C ILE A 206 5.60 -9.51 -3.68
N ASN A 207 6.83 -9.00 -3.69
CA ASN A 207 8.06 -9.80 -3.75
C ASN A 207 8.65 -10.12 -2.36
N GLY A 208 7.94 -9.79 -1.27
CA GLY A 208 8.35 -10.10 0.10
C GLY A 208 9.34 -9.13 0.72
N TYR A 209 9.56 -7.98 0.10
CA TYR A 209 10.36 -6.90 0.68
C TYR A 209 9.46 -5.96 1.48
N ASP A 210 10.02 -5.36 2.52
CA ASP A 210 9.32 -4.43 3.39
C ASP A 210 7.99 -4.98 3.91
N LEU A 211 8.04 -6.19 4.47
CA LEU A 211 6.91 -6.78 5.18
C LEU A 211 7.35 -7.07 6.61
N ASP A 212 6.39 -6.94 7.52
CA ASP A 212 6.53 -7.41 8.90
C ASP A 212 5.99 -8.84 8.99
N TYR A 213 6.66 -9.71 9.73
CA TYR A 213 6.33 -11.12 9.87
C TYR A 213 5.91 -11.49 11.31
N GLY A 214 5.69 -10.48 12.17
CA GLY A 214 5.30 -10.65 13.56
C GLY A 214 3.83 -11.04 13.75
N GLU A 215 3.49 -11.53 14.95
CA GLU A 215 2.10 -11.87 15.31
C GLU A 215 1.24 -10.63 15.59
N ASN A 216 1.83 -9.53 16.07
CA ASN A 216 1.10 -8.27 16.28
C ASN A 216 0.51 -7.71 14.96
N PRO A 217 1.32 -7.46 13.91
CA PRO A 217 0.79 -6.96 12.64
C PRO A 217 -0.21 -7.93 12.01
N LYS A 218 -0.03 -9.25 12.16
CA LYS A 218 -1.04 -10.23 11.78
C LYS A 218 -2.37 -9.99 12.48
N SER A 219 -2.37 -9.89 13.81
CA SER A 219 -3.58 -9.68 14.61
C SER A 219 -4.36 -8.45 14.15
N ILE A 220 -3.64 -7.38 13.81
CA ILE A 220 -4.21 -6.12 13.33
C ILE A 220 -4.74 -6.27 11.90
N ALA A 221 -3.94 -6.80 10.98
CA ALA A 221 -4.32 -6.97 9.58
C ALA A 221 -5.52 -7.90 9.41
N TYR A 222 -5.68 -8.90 10.27
CA TYR A 222 -6.86 -9.78 10.27
C TYR A 222 -8.06 -9.20 11.03
N GLY A 223 -7.87 -8.11 11.78
CA GLY A 223 -8.87 -7.51 12.65
C GLY A 223 -9.26 -8.34 13.86
N PHE A 224 -8.30 -9.07 14.43
CA PHE A 224 -8.44 -9.67 15.75
C PHE A 224 -8.26 -8.65 16.88
N ASN A 225 -7.55 -7.55 16.59
CA ASN A 225 -7.49 -6.38 17.47
C ASN A 225 -8.55 -5.35 17.04
N GLN A 226 -9.66 -5.28 17.78
CA GLN A 226 -10.83 -4.47 17.41
C GLN A 226 -10.61 -2.96 17.56
N ASP A 227 -9.64 -2.57 18.39
CA ASP A 227 -9.30 -1.17 18.60
C ASP A 227 -8.61 -0.56 17.36
N PHE A 228 -8.07 -1.42 16.49
CA PHE A 228 -7.18 -1.02 15.40
C PHE A 228 -7.51 -1.79 14.11
N LEU A 229 -8.50 -1.30 13.35
CA LEU A 229 -8.94 -1.92 12.12
C LEU A 229 -8.54 -1.09 10.89
N PRO A 230 -7.74 -1.64 9.96
CA PRO A 230 -7.52 -1.03 8.66
C PRO A 230 -8.82 -0.76 7.91
N LYS A 231 -8.92 0.35 7.17
CA LYS A 231 -10.10 0.63 6.34
C LYS A 231 -10.24 -0.39 5.21
N THR A 232 -9.11 -0.76 4.60
CA THR A 232 -9.02 -1.72 3.51
C THR A 232 -7.94 -2.76 3.80
N ILE A 233 -8.21 -4.02 3.49
CA ILE A 233 -7.22 -5.10 3.49
C ILE A 233 -7.07 -5.65 2.08
N PHE A 234 -5.83 -5.75 1.63
CA PHE A 234 -5.42 -6.33 0.37
C PHE A 234 -4.68 -7.64 0.64
N VAL A 235 -5.29 -8.78 0.32
CA VAL A 235 -4.66 -10.09 0.45
C VAL A 235 -4.13 -10.52 -0.91
N VAL A 236 -2.81 -10.63 -1.05
CA VAL A 236 -2.13 -11.14 -2.24
C VAL A 236 -1.59 -12.53 -1.93
N ASN A 237 -1.96 -13.52 -2.73
CA ASN A 237 -1.42 -14.87 -2.64
C ASN A 237 -0.52 -15.09 -3.85
N GLN A 238 0.77 -15.30 -3.60
CA GLN A 238 1.73 -15.71 -4.59
C GLN A 238 1.89 -17.22 -4.54
N PHE A 239 1.84 -17.84 -5.72
CA PHE A 239 1.97 -19.28 -5.88
C PHE A 239 3.30 -19.61 -6.56
N GLU A 240 3.99 -20.62 -6.03
CA GLU A 240 5.17 -21.18 -6.69
C GLU A 240 4.81 -21.66 -8.11
N SER A 241 5.71 -21.44 -9.07
CA SER A 241 5.47 -21.76 -10.48
C SER A 241 4.97 -23.20 -10.69
N GLY A 242 3.87 -23.35 -11.41
CA GLY A 242 3.22 -24.64 -11.67
C GLY A 242 2.18 -25.06 -10.63
N MET A 243 1.94 -24.26 -9.59
CA MET A 243 0.78 -24.41 -8.72
C MET A 243 -0.45 -23.72 -9.32
N THR A 244 -1.62 -24.31 -9.10
CA THR A 244 -2.90 -23.65 -9.39
C THR A 244 -3.25 -22.70 -8.24
N PRO A 245 -3.55 -21.42 -8.50
CA PRO A 245 -4.01 -20.50 -7.48
C PRO A 245 -5.28 -21.03 -6.81
N THR A 246 -5.29 -21.07 -5.47
CA THR A 246 -6.45 -21.51 -4.69
C THR A 246 -6.97 -20.38 -3.79
N PRO A 247 -8.30 -20.30 -3.58
CA PRO A 247 -8.89 -19.39 -2.61
C PRO A 247 -8.34 -19.69 -1.22
N THR A 248 -8.21 -18.64 -0.41
CA THR A 248 -7.34 -18.63 0.75
C THR A 248 -8.01 -17.83 1.87
N PRO A 249 -7.65 -18.07 3.16
CA PRO A 249 -8.44 -17.59 4.29
C PRO A 249 -8.67 -16.09 4.25
N THR A 250 -9.93 -15.73 4.48
CA THR A 250 -10.45 -14.38 4.54
C THR A 250 -10.10 -13.73 5.88
N PRO A 251 -9.82 -12.41 5.92
CA PRO A 251 -9.82 -11.64 7.16
C PRO A 251 -11.15 -11.82 7.89
N ASN A 252 -11.20 -11.48 9.18
CA ASN A 252 -12.38 -11.67 10.02
C ASN A 252 -13.67 -11.15 9.35
N GLU A 253 -14.45 -12.05 8.73
CA GLU A 253 -15.55 -11.69 7.83
C GLU A 253 -16.70 -10.97 8.54
N GLN A 254 -16.74 -11.03 9.87
CA GLN A 254 -17.67 -10.26 10.67
C GLN A 254 -17.33 -8.77 10.66
N MET A 255 -16.04 -8.44 10.62
CA MET A 255 -15.50 -7.07 10.63
C MET A 255 -15.28 -6.50 9.23
N TYR A 256 -15.18 -7.37 8.23
CA TYR A 256 -14.85 -6.98 6.87
C TYR A 256 -15.85 -7.48 5.83
N LYS A 257 -16.02 -6.72 4.74
CA LYS A 257 -16.79 -7.12 3.57
C LYS A 257 -15.85 -7.24 2.37
N LYS A 258 -15.91 -8.35 1.64
CA LYS A 258 -15.17 -8.52 0.39
C LYS A 258 -15.65 -7.51 -0.65
N ILE A 259 -14.70 -6.88 -1.34
CA ILE A 259 -14.93 -5.96 -2.44
C ILE A 259 -14.78 -6.73 -3.75
N ASN A 260 -15.75 -6.59 -4.67
CA ASN A 260 -15.61 -7.08 -6.04
C ASN A 260 -15.20 -5.94 -6.96
N LEU A 261 -14.39 -6.25 -7.98
CA LEU A 261 -13.92 -5.24 -8.94
C LEU A 261 -15.11 -4.58 -9.66
N ASP A 262 -16.13 -5.36 -10.02
CA ASP A 262 -17.34 -4.86 -10.67
C ASP A 262 -18.10 -3.84 -9.82
N ASP A 263 -18.12 -4.03 -8.50
CA ASP A 263 -18.79 -3.10 -7.56
C ASP A 263 -18.05 -1.75 -7.52
N LEU A 264 -16.71 -1.75 -7.61
CA LEU A 264 -15.91 -0.53 -7.71
C LEU A 264 -16.05 0.16 -9.07
N ILE A 265 -16.23 -0.61 -10.15
CA ILE A 265 -16.43 -0.05 -11.49
C ILE A 265 -17.79 0.65 -11.58
N LYS A 266 -18.86 0.01 -11.10
CA LYS A 266 -20.23 0.56 -11.17
C LYS A 266 -20.37 1.89 -10.42
N ASN A 267 -19.77 2.00 -9.23
CA ASN A 267 -19.84 3.23 -8.43
C ASN A 267 -19.05 4.41 -9.04
N ASN A 268 -18.16 4.17 -9.99
CA ASN A 268 -17.43 5.24 -10.70
C ASN A 268 -18.13 5.68 -12.01
N ASN A 269 -19.11 4.91 -12.52
CA ASN A 269 -19.84 5.23 -13.76
C ASN A 269 -21.11 6.07 -13.52
N ASP A 270 -21.45 6.38 -12.25
CA ASP A 270 -22.49 7.37 -11.92
C ASP A 270 -21.97 8.82 -11.97
N ILE A 271 -20.75 9.03 -12.48
CA ILE A 271 -20.26 10.34 -12.93
C ILE A 271 -20.65 10.45 -14.41
N ASP A 272 -21.77 11.14 -14.68
CA ASP A 272 -22.37 11.35 -16.01
C ASP A 272 -21.36 11.37 -17.17
N ASP A 273 -21.46 10.36 -18.05
CA ASP A 273 -20.86 10.32 -19.39
C ASP A 273 -21.53 11.32 -20.38
N ASP A 274 -22.38 12.24 -19.90
CA ASP A 274 -23.17 13.18 -20.72
C ASP A 274 -22.74 14.65 -20.59
N ILE A 275 -21.43 14.89 -20.60
CA ILE A 275 -20.89 16.22 -20.93
C ILE A 275 -20.14 16.11 -22.26
N GLY A 276 -20.86 16.47 -23.33
CA GLY A 276 -20.37 16.55 -24.69
C GLY A 276 -18.98 17.19 -24.77
N TYR A 277 -18.02 16.38 -25.20
CA TYR A 277 -16.65 16.79 -25.44
C TYR A 277 -16.56 17.53 -26.78
N GLU A 278 -16.40 18.85 -26.75
CA GLU A 278 -15.67 19.55 -27.81
C GLU A 278 -14.21 19.74 -27.33
N PRO A 279 -13.22 19.17 -28.04
CA PRO A 279 -11.82 19.40 -27.71
C PRO A 279 -11.48 20.89 -27.84
N PRO A 280 -10.66 21.45 -26.94
CA PRO A 280 -10.25 22.85 -27.03
C PRO A 280 -9.47 23.10 -28.32
N ASN A 281 -9.88 24.14 -29.04
CA ASN A 281 -9.27 24.58 -30.30
C ASN A 281 -7.78 24.93 -30.07
N PRO A 282 -6.82 24.27 -30.75
CA PRO A 282 -5.39 24.36 -30.44
C PRO A 282 -4.71 25.69 -30.83
N SER A 283 -5.46 26.78 -30.94
CA SER A 283 -4.95 28.06 -31.41
C SER A 283 -5.29 29.20 -30.44
N VAL A 284 -4.72 29.17 -29.23
CA VAL A 284 -4.34 30.39 -28.51
C VAL A 284 -3.14 30.05 -27.61
N PHE A 285 -1.94 30.44 -28.05
CA PHE A 285 -0.83 30.77 -27.16
C PHE A 285 -0.98 32.21 -26.69
#